data_AF-A0A1X2I1T9-F1
#
_entry.id   AF-A0A1X2I1T9-F1
#
_cell.length_a   1.000
_cell.length_b   1.000
_cell.length_c   1.000
_cell.angle_alpha   90.00
_cell.angle_beta   90.00
_cell.angle_gamma   90.00
#
_symmetry.space_group_name_H-M   'P 1'
#
loop_
_entity.id
_entity.type
_entity.pdbx_description
1 polymer ?
#
loop_
_entity_poly.entity_id
_entity_poly.type
_entity_poly.pdbx_seq_one_letter_code
_entity_poly.pdbx_strand_id
1 'polypeptide(L)'
;MKDAINLKRTRLEGSIHKRVPQRAAAAVTDIYVSHKSKIPVIVKRIQHLMVNEKHSTITVHGMGAMLCRAIAIAQKTQTTLENQIELRVTTSTVTLIDDIVPDDMVIRN
;
A
#
# COMPACT_ATOMS: atom_id res chain seq x y z
N MET A 1 26.61 -20.98 10.53
CA MET A 1 25.94 -19.68 10.25
C MET A 1 25.35 -19.57 8.83
N LYS A 2 25.14 -20.68 8.10
CA LYS A 2 24.55 -20.69 6.74
C LYS A 2 23.11 -21.22 6.72
N ASP A 3 22.63 -21.77 7.82
CA ASP A 3 21.36 -22.51 7.88
C ASP A 3 20.12 -21.64 8.07
N ALA A 4 20.29 -20.37 8.47
CA ALA A 4 19.17 -19.45 8.72
C ALA A 4 18.57 -18.83 7.44
N ILE A 5 19.21 -19.01 6.28
CA ILE A 5 18.84 -18.29 5.05
C ILE A 5 17.79 -19.08 4.22
N ASN A 6 17.54 -20.35 4.54
CA ASN A 6 16.68 -21.23 3.75
C ASN A 6 15.58 -21.93 4.55
N LEU A 7 15.03 -21.26 5.56
CA LEU A 7 13.75 -21.68 6.12
C LEU A 7 12.65 -21.26 5.13
N LYS A 8 12.46 -22.06 4.07
CA LYS A 8 11.22 -21.98 3.27
C LYS A 8 10.08 -22.00 4.28
N ARG A 9 9.26 -20.95 4.31
CA ARG A 9 8.07 -20.87 5.16
C ARG A 9 7.35 -22.20 5.07
N THR A 10 7.16 -22.88 6.20
CA THR A 10 6.38 -24.10 6.27
C THR A 10 5.06 -23.82 5.55
N ARG A 11 4.74 -24.65 4.55
CA ARG A 11 3.46 -24.55 3.86
C ARG A 11 2.39 -24.76 4.93
N LEU A 12 1.53 -23.77 5.11
CA LEU A 12 0.37 -23.90 5.97
C LEU A 12 -0.64 -24.78 5.23
N GLU A 13 -1.06 -25.86 5.87
CA GLU A 13 -2.14 -26.71 5.38
C GLU A 13 -3.48 -25.96 5.56
N GLY A 14 -4.42 -26.15 4.63
CA GLY A 14 -5.66 -25.37 4.57
C GLY A 14 -5.64 -24.20 3.58
N SER A 15 -6.79 -23.55 3.44
CA SER A 15 -6.95 -22.37 2.58
C SER A 15 -6.61 -21.09 3.35
N ILE A 16 -5.75 -20.24 2.77
CA ILE A 16 -5.33 -18.96 3.38
C ILE A 16 -6.17 -17.83 2.81
N HIS A 17 -6.87 -17.10 3.68
CA HIS A 17 -7.59 -15.88 3.34
C HIS A 17 -6.87 -14.66 3.91
N LYS A 18 -6.39 -13.76 3.04
CA LYS A 18 -5.67 -12.56 3.45
C LYS A 18 -6.65 -11.45 3.83
N ARG A 19 -6.51 -10.89 5.02
CA ARG A 19 -7.34 -9.75 5.42
C ARG A 19 -6.75 -8.44 4.92
N VAL A 20 -7.60 -7.43 4.79
CA VAL A 20 -7.15 -6.05 4.60
C VAL A 20 -6.50 -5.57 5.91
N PRO A 21 -5.35 -4.87 5.86
CA PRO A 21 -4.75 -4.28 7.05
C PRO A 21 -5.77 -3.43 7.82
N GLN A 22 -5.86 -3.69 9.12
CA GLN A 22 -6.66 -2.87 10.03
C GLN A 22 -6.01 -1.51 10.19
N ARG A 23 -6.77 -0.44 9.99
CA ARG A 23 -6.29 0.94 10.07
C ARG A 23 -7.42 1.87 10.50
N ALA A 24 -7.05 3.04 11.00
CA ALA A 24 -7.99 4.13 11.24
C ALA A 24 -8.67 4.57 9.93
N ALA A 25 -9.77 5.32 10.06
CA ALA A 25 -10.46 5.86 8.90
C ALA A 25 -9.49 6.69 8.04
N ALA A 26 -9.47 6.42 6.74
CA ALA A 26 -8.60 7.13 5.80
C ALA A 26 -9.03 8.59 5.70
N ALA A 27 -8.09 9.52 5.89
CA ALA A 27 -8.35 10.92 5.58
C ALA A 27 -8.50 11.12 4.06
N VAL A 28 -9.13 12.22 3.65
CA VAL A 28 -9.26 12.57 2.23
C VAL A 28 -7.88 12.74 1.56
N THR A 29 -6.90 13.20 2.33
CA THR A 29 -5.50 13.40 1.94
C THR A 29 -4.66 12.11 1.97
N ASP A 30 -5.21 10.98 2.44
CA ASP A 30 -4.54 9.68 2.43
C ASP A 30 -4.82 8.94 1.12
N ILE A 31 -3.76 8.62 0.37
CA ILE A 31 -3.85 7.87 -0.87
C ILE A 31 -3.18 6.52 -0.70
N TYR A 32 -3.99 5.46 -0.66
CA TYR A 32 -3.50 4.09 -0.62
C TYR A 32 -3.32 3.51 -2.01
N VAL A 33 -2.07 3.14 -2.33
CA VAL A 33 -1.71 2.57 -3.62
C VAL A 33 -2.00 1.08 -3.65
N SER A 34 -2.69 0.64 -4.69
CA SER A 34 -3.00 -0.76 -4.98
C SER A 34 -2.53 -1.14 -6.38
N HIS A 35 -2.57 -2.43 -6.70
CA HIS A 35 -2.25 -2.92 -8.05
C HIS A 35 -3.16 -2.31 -9.14
N LYS A 36 -4.40 -1.94 -8.77
CA LYS A 36 -5.38 -1.30 -9.66
C LYS A 36 -5.13 0.20 -9.84
N SER A 37 -4.31 0.83 -8.99
CA SER A 37 -4.04 2.26 -9.03
C SER A 37 -3.21 2.61 -10.25
N LYS A 38 -3.79 3.33 -11.22
CA LYS A 38 -3.09 3.86 -12.39
C LYS A 38 -2.36 5.14 -12.02
N ILE A 39 -1.04 5.17 -12.23
CA ILE A 39 -0.17 6.32 -11.89
C ILE A 39 -0.74 7.67 -12.38
N PRO A 40 -1.09 7.87 -13.66
CA PRO A 40 -1.55 9.19 -14.13
C PRO A 40 -2.87 9.64 -13.47
N VAL A 41 -3.75 8.69 -13.13
CA VAL A 41 -5.02 9.00 -12.45
C VAL A 41 -4.76 9.47 -11.03
N ILE A 42 -3.86 8.81 -10.31
CA ILE A 42 -3.50 9.20 -8.95
C ILE A 42 -2.78 10.55 -8.93
N VAL A 43 -1.83 10.79 -9.85
CA VAL A 43 -1.16 12.09 -9.96
C VAL A 43 -2.17 13.22 -10.18
N LYS A 44 -3.12 13.05 -11.12
CA LYS A 44 -4.17 14.05 -11.37
C LYS A 44 -5.04 14.28 -10.13
N ARG A 45 -5.37 13.22 -9.38
CA ARG A 45 -6.09 13.34 -8.11
C ARG A 45 -5.29 14.12 -7.07
N ILE A 46 -4.00 13.82 -6.91
CA ILE A 46 -3.11 14.54 -5.99
C ILE A 46 -3.08 16.03 -6.35
N GLN A 47 -2.92 16.36 -7.63
CA GLN A 47 -2.92 17.75 -8.10
C GLN A 47 -4.24 18.46 -7.75
N HIS A 48 -5.38 17.81 -7.98
CA HIS A 48 -6.68 18.39 -7.62
C HIS A 48 -6.78 18.67 -6.12
N LEU A 49 -6.37 17.71 -5.28
CA LEU A 49 -6.37 17.85 -3.82
C LEU A 49 -5.45 19.00 -3.35
N MET A 50 -4.26 19.16 -3.94
CA MET A 50 -3.33 20.23 -3.53
C MET A 50 -3.74 21.60 -4.08
N VAL A 51 -4.11 21.68 -5.35
CA VAL A 51 -4.30 22.96 -6.05
C VAL A 51 -5.73 23.48 -5.89
N ASN A 52 -6.72 22.61 -6.09
CA ASN A 52 -8.13 23.01 -6.08
C ASN A 52 -8.69 23.01 -4.65
N GLU A 53 -8.43 21.95 -3.90
CA GLU A 53 -8.91 21.79 -2.52
C GLU A 53 -7.96 22.40 -1.47
N LYS A 54 -6.77 22.87 -1.89
CA LYS A 54 -5.79 23.58 -1.06
C LYS A 54 -5.28 22.78 0.14
N HIS A 55 -5.23 21.45 0.03
CA HIS A 55 -4.58 20.62 1.06
C HIS A 55 -3.06 20.82 1.03
N SER A 56 -2.48 21.21 2.15
CA SER A 56 -1.04 21.48 2.27
C SER A 56 -0.17 20.22 2.26
N THR A 57 -0.72 19.08 2.65
CA THR A 57 0.01 17.81 2.75
C THR A 57 -0.88 16.66 2.32
N ILE A 58 -0.31 15.79 1.49
CA ILE A 58 -0.95 14.56 1.01
C ILE A 58 0.00 13.41 1.28
N THR A 59 -0.52 12.30 1.78
CA THR A 59 0.28 11.13 2.12
C THR A 59 -0.01 9.99 1.17
N VAL A 60 1.01 9.53 0.47
CA VAL A 60 0.92 8.38 -0.44
C VAL A 60 1.43 7.14 0.28
N HIS A 61 0.53 6.22 0.57
CA HIS A 61 0.81 4.98 1.29
C HIS A 61 1.04 3.83 0.30
N GLY A 62 2.13 3.10 0.47
CA GLY A 62 2.43 1.88 -0.27
C GLY A 62 3.05 0.84 0.64
N MET A 63 2.51 -0.38 0.64
CA MET A 63 3.01 -1.50 1.44
C MET A 63 3.49 -2.63 0.54
N GLY A 64 4.57 -3.30 0.94
CA GLY A 64 5.11 -4.47 0.24
C GLY A 64 5.37 -4.19 -1.23
N ALA A 65 4.77 -4.99 -2.12
CA ALA A 65 4.94 -4.86 -3.57
C ALA A 65 4.50 -3.49 -4.14
N MET A 66 3.69 -2.71 -3.42
CA MET A 66 3.21 -1.40 -3.87
C MET A 66 4.16 -0.24 -3.57
N LEU A 67 5.25 -0.48 -2.83
CA LEU A 67 6.21 0.56 -2.44
C LEU A 67 6.83 1.26 -3.67
N CYS A 68 7.34 0.50 -4.63
CA CYS A 68 7.93 1.06 -5.85
C CYS A 68 6.92 1.91 -6.65
N ARG A 69 5.66 1.48 -6.72
CA ARG A 69 4.61 2.23 -7.41
C ARG A 69 4.25 3.52 -6.66
N ALA A 70 4.21 3.49 -5.32
CA ALA A 70 3.98 4.69 -4.51
C ALA A 70 5.10 5.72 -4.70
N ILE A 71 6.36 5.27 -4.71
CA ILE A 71 7.53 6.14 -4.98
C ILE A 71 7.43 6.77 -6.37
N ALA A 72 7.10 5.97 -7.40
CA ALA A 72 6.94 6.48 -8.75
C ALA A 72 5.81 7.52 -8.86
N ILE A 73 4.70 7.33 -8.14
CA ILE A 73 3.61 8.32 -8.06
C ILE A 73 4.10 9.62 -7.41
N ALA A 74 4.83 9.54 -6.30
CA ALA A 74 5.35 10.70 -5.60
C ALA A 74 6.33 11.51 -6.48
N GLN A 75 7.29 10.84 -7.11
CA GLN A 75 8.25 11.47 -8.03
C GLN A 75 7.56 12.08 -9.25
N LYS A 76 6.59 11.37 -9.84
CA LYS A 76 5.83 11.91 -10.97
C LYS A 76 4.99 13.12 -10.56
N THR A 77 4.42 13.12 -9.36
CA THR A 77 3.70 14.28 -8.83
C THR A 77 4.62 15.48 -8.67
N GLN A 78 5.80 15.29 -8.06
CA GLN A 78 6.78 16.37 -7.89
C GLN A 78 7.17 17.01 -9.22
N THR A 79 7.50 16.18 -10.22
CA THR A 79 7.82 16.68 -11.56
C THR A 79 6.63 17.35 -12.27
N THR A 80 5.40 16.87 -12.05
CA THR A 80 4.20 17.47 -12.67
C THR A 80 3.80 18.79 -12.01
N LEU A 81 4.19 19.01 -10.75
CA LEU A 81 4.03 20.27 -10.02
C LEU A 81 5.31 21.13 -10.09
N GLU A 82 6.13 20.95 -11.12
CA GLU A 82 7.32 21.77 -11.37
C GLU A 82 8.28 21.87 -10.17
N ASN A 83 8.37 20.80 -9.38
CA ASN A 83 9.18 20.71 -8.15
C ASN A 83 8.81 21.73 -7.06
N GLN A 84 7.58 22.27 -7.07
CA GLN A 84 7.07 23.18 -6.03
C GLN A 84 6.68 22.46 -4.72
N ILE A 85 6.82 21.13 -4.69
CA ILE A 85 6.50 20.29 -3.52
C ILE A 85 7.73 19.55 -3.01
N GLU A 86 7.82 19.43 -1.69
CA GLU A 86 8.84 18.64 -1.01
C GLU A 86 8.34 17.20 -0.80
N LEU A 87 9.21 16.22 -1.04
CA LEU A 87 8.92 14.82 -0.77
C LEU A 87 9.56 14.39 0.55
N ARG A 88 8.72 14.08 1.55
CA ARG A 88 9.16 13.55 2.85
C ARG A 88 8.89 12.05 2.95
N VAL A 89 9.96 11.24 2.99
CA VAL A 89 9.84 9.78 3.10
C VAL A 89 9.75 9.38 4.58
N THR A 90 8.74 8.56 4.90
CA THR A 90 8.58 7.96 6.23
C THR A 90 8.38 6.46 6.07
N THR A 91 8.83 5.68 7.05
CA THR A 91 8.64 4.23 7.10
C THR A 91 7.83 3.87 8.34
N SER A 92 6.99 2.85 8.20
CA SER A 92 6.19 2.32 9.32
C SER A 92 6.01 0.82 9.16
N THR A 93 5.73 0.16 10.29
CA THR A 93 5.42 -1.27 10.33
C THR A 93 3.93 -1.43 10.54
N VAL A 94 3.30 -2.26 9.72
CA VAL A 94 1.87 -2.57 9.81
C VAL A 94 1.71 -4.06 10.09
N THR A 95 0.97 -4.40 11.14
CA THR A 95 0.63 -5.79 11.47
C THR A 95 -0.47 -6.28 10.53
N LEU A 96 -0.25 -7.42 9.90
CA LEU A 96 -1.23 -8.10 9.05
C LEU A 96 -1.69 -9.39 9.73
N ILE A 97 -2.98 -9.66 9.63
CA ILE A 97 -3.62 -10.85 10.18
C ILE A 97 -4.24 -11.58 9.00
N ASP A 98 -3.84 -12.83 8.78
CA ASP A 98 -4.42 -13.71 7.77
C ASP A 98 -5.20 -14.82 8.47
N ASP A 99 -6.27 -15.29 7.82
CA ASP A 99 -7.04 -16.44 8.27
C ASP A 99 -6.54 -17.71 7.60
N ILE A 100 -6.47 -18.78 8.38
CA ILE A 100 -6.18 -20.14 7.89
C ILE A 100 -7.44 -20.96 8.15
N VAL A 101 -8.10 -21.41 7.09
CA VAL A 101 -9.28 -22.27 7.18
C VAL A 101 -8.84 -23.71 6.90
N PRO A 102 -8.92 -24.61 7.88
CA PRO A 102 -8.64 -26.03 7.70
C PRO A 102 -9.51 -26.67 6.61
N ASP A 103 -8.94 -27.61 5.86
CA ASP A 103 -9.62 -28.25 4.71
C ASP A 103 -10.83 -29.10 5.12
N ASP A 104 -10.89 -29.57 6.37
CA ASP A 104 -12.00 -30.34 6.95
C ASP A 104 -13.22 -29.47 7.33
N MET A 105 -13.06 -28.14 7.39
CA MET A 105 -14.15 -27.19 7.65
C MET A 105 -14.78 -26.60 6.38
N VAL A 106 -14.31 -26.98 5.18
CA VAL A 106 -14.94 -26.55 3.92
C VAL A 106 -16.17 -27.43 3.67
N ILE A 107 -17.35 -26.95 4.07
CA ILE A 107 -18.63 -27.60 3.76
C ILE A 107 -18.73 -27.75 2.25
N ARG A 108 -18.68 -29.00 1.76
CA ARG A 108 -18.89 -29.33 0.35
C ARG A 108 -20.37 -29.11 0.04
N ASN A 109 -20.68 -28.06 -0.73
CA ASN A 109 -21.96 -27.91 -1.40
C ASN A 109 -22.06 -28.84 -2.61
#